data_AF-A0A8T4J5Y3-F1
#
_entry.id   AF-A0A8T4J5Y3-F1
#
_cell.length_a   1.000
_cell.length_b   1.000
_cell.length_c   1.000
_cell.angle_alpha   90.00
_cell.angle_beta   90.00
_cell.angle_gamma   90.00
#
_symmetry.space_group_name_H-M   'P 1'
#
loop_
_entity.id
_entity.type
_entity.pdbx_description
1 polymer ?
#
loop_
_entity_poly.entity_id
_entity_poly.type
_entity_poly.pdbx_seq_one_letter_code
_entity_poly.pdbx_strand_id
1 'polypeptide(L)'
;MTAAETSDREFWDARYRENGQIWSGEPNEALVREVSGLAPGRALELGCGEGGDAVWLARQGWRVTATDISGVALARAEEHAARAGA
;
A
#
# COMPACT_ATOMS: atom_id res chain seq x y z
N MET A 1 20.44 27.59 -14.90
CA MET A 1 19.49 26.45 -14.98
C MET A 1 19.31 25.94 -13.56
N THR A 2 18.20 26.28 -12.92
CA THR A 2 17.79 25.63 -11.67
C THR A 2 17.24 24.25 -12.04
N ALA A 3 17.68 23.20 -11.37
CA ALA A 3 17.06 21.89 -11.52
C ALA A 3 15.55 22.04 -11.27
N ALA A 4 14.72 21.45 -12.14
CA ALA A 4 13.31 21.32 -11.84
C ALA A 4 13.20 20.53 -10.53
N GLU A 5 12.45 21.06 -9.55
CA GLU A 5 12.13 20.31 -8.35
C GLU A 5 11.37 19.04 -8.77
N THR A 6 11.93 17.87 -8.46
CA THR A 6 11.30 16.57 -8.73
C THR A 6 9.95 16.51 -8.00
N SER A 7 8.89 16.11 -8.69
CA SER A 7 7.58 15.96 -8.06
C SER A 7 7.57 14.82 -7.04
N ASP A 8 6.67 14.87 -6.06
CA ASP A 8 6.52 13.79 -5.07
C ASP A 8 6.27 12.43 -5.72
N ARG A 9 5.49 12.41 -6.81
CA ARG A 9 5.26 11.19 -7.62
C ARG A 9 6.57 10.62 -8.15
N GLU A 10 7.38 11.45 -8.81
CA GLU A 10 8.64 11.03 -9.42
C GLU A 10 9.65 10.58 -8.36
N PHE A 11 9.69 11.27 -7.22
CA PHE A 11 10.51 10.89 -6.08
C PHE A 11 10.14 9.51 -5.55
N TRP A 12 8.85 9.27 -5.27
CA TRP A 12 8.40 7.97 -4.74
C TRP A 12 8.53 6.85 -5.76
N ASP A 13 8.21 7.09 -7.03
CA ASP A 13 8.42 6.11 -8.09
C ASP A 13 9.90 5.71 -8.21
N ALA A 14 10.84 6.66 -8.14
CA ALA A 14 12.27 6.36 -8.15
C ALA A 14 12.66 5.50 -6.95
N ARG A 15 12.22 5.90 -5.74
CA ARG A 15 12.49 5.17 -4.50
C ARG A 15 12.00 3.72 -4.58
N TYR A 16 10.78 3.48 -5.06
CA TYR A 16 10.24 2.13 -5.24
C TYR A 16 11.02 1.35 -6.30
N ARG A 17 11.39 1.94 -7.45
CA ARG A 17 12.18 1.20 -8.47
C ARG A 17 13.56 0.76 -7.98
N GLU A 18 14.24 1.61 -7.22
CA GLU A 18 15.61 1.35 -6.73
C GLU A 18 15.68 0.23 -5.69
N ASN A 19 14.57 -0.06 -5.01
CA ASN A 19 14.52 -1.03 -3.93
C ASN A 19 13.54 -2.15 -4.30
N GLY A 20 14.00 -3.39 -4.41
CA GLY A 20 13.14 -4.52 -4.79
C GLY A 20 11.94 -4.74 -3.86
N GLN A 21 12.10 -4.37 -2.59
CA GLN A 21 11.05 -4.35 -1.58
C GLN A 21 11.42 -3.28 -0.54
N ILE A 22 10.51 -2.35 -0.22
CA ILE A 22 10.77 -1.29 0.77
C ILE A 22 10.21 -1.67 2.12
N TRP A 23 9.03 -2.31 2.13
CA TRP A 23 8.28 -2.65 3.32
C TRP A 23 8.21 -4.16 3.50
N SER A 24 7.92 -4.63 4.72
CA SER A 24 7.87 -6.07 5.03
C SER A 24 6.85 -6.84 4.19
N GLY A 25 5.80 -6.18 3.71
CA GLY A 25 4.62 -6.80 3.10
C GLY A 25 3.59 -7.27 4.14
N GLU A 26 3.93 -7.23 5.43
CA GLU A 26 3.01 -7.53 6.53
C GLU A 26 2.24 -6.28 6.96
N PRO A 27 1.03 -6.41 7.54
CA PRO A 27 0.29 -5.27 8.06
C PRO A 27 0.99 -4.66 9.28
N ASN A 28 0.68 -3.39 9.53
CA ASN A 28 1.05 -2.69 10.74
C ASN A 28 0.34 -3.32 11.96
N GLU A 29 1.10 -3.67 12.99
CA GLU A 29 0.56 -4.27 14.22
C GLU A 29 -0.50 -3.41 14.91
N ALA A 30 -0.37 -2.07 14.82
CA ALA A 30 -1.38 -1.17 15.36
C ALA A 30 -2.69 -1.30 14.60
N LEU A 31 -2.67 -1.35 13.27
CA LEU A 31 -3.87 -1.58 12.47
C LEU A 31 -4.55 -2.89 12.86
N VAL A 32 -3.78 -3.97 12.93
CA VAL A 32 -4.30 -5.29 13.33
C VAL A 32 -4.97 -5.21 14.69
N ARG A 33 -4.34 -4.57 15.68
CA ARG A 33 -4.89 -4.43 17.03
C ARG A 33 -6.20 -3.65 17.06
N GLU A 34 -6.27 -2.50 16.37
CA GLU A 34 -7.45 -1.63 16.42
C GLU A 34 -8.64 -2.19 15.61
N VAL A 35 -8.36 -2.94 14.54
CA VAL A 35 -9.41 -3.44 13.64
C VAL A 35 -9.88 -4.85 14.00
N SER A 36 -9.06 -5.62 14.72
CA SER A 36 -9.43 -6.98 15.16
C SER A 36 -10.71 -6.96 16.00
N GLY A 37 -11.71 -7.73 15.55
CA GLY A 37 -13.02 -7.82 16.21
C GLY A 37 -14.08 -6.83 15.70
N LEU A 38 -13.70 -5.88 14.84
CA LEU A 38 -14.67 -5.06 14.13
C LEU A 38 -15.33 -5.86 12.99
N ALA A 39 -16.62 -5.61 12.77
CA ALA A 39 -17.32 -6.16 11.61
C ALA A 39 -16.77 -5.51 10.33
N PRO A 40 -16.37 -6.29 9.31
CA PRO A 40 -15.83 -5.73 8.08
C PRO A 40 -16.81 -4.82 7.34
N GLY A 41 -16.29 -3.71 6.83
CA GLY A 41 -17.05 -2.72 6.06
C GLY A 41 -16.24 -2.22 4.86
N ARG A 42 -16.14 -0.90 4.74
CA ARG A 42 -15.34 -0.23 3.70
C ARG A 42 -14.16 0.50 4.34
N ALA A 43 -12.98 0.37 3.74
CA ALA A 43 -11.78 1.08 4.18
C ALA A 43 -11.18 1.90 3.03
N LEU A 44 -10.66 3.08 3.34
CA LEU A 44 -9.84 3.90 2.45
C LEU A 44 -8.44 4.00 3.05
N GLU A 45 -7.43 3.61 2.28
CA GLU A 45 -6.03 3.70 2.67
C GLU A 45 -5.30 4.72 1.80
N LEU A 46 -4.61 5.67 2.45
CA LEU A 46 -3.88 6.76 1.81
C LEU A 46 -2.38 6.51 1.96
N GLY A 47 -1.67 6.39 0.85
CA GLY A 47 -0.26 6.03 0.85
C GLY A 47 -0.04 4.55 1.18
N CYS A 48 -0.73 3.66 0.47
CA CYS A 48 -0.71 2.22 0.77
C CYS A 48 0.62 1.53 0.49
N GLY A 49 1.52 2.19 -0.24
CA GLY A 49 2.80 1.62 -0.63
C GLY A 49 2.64 0.28 -1.34
N GLU A 50 3.26 -0.77 -0.78
CA GLU A 50 3.22 -2.14 -1.34
C GLU A 50 2.01 -2.97 -0.82
N GLY A 51 1.05 -2.31 -0.18
CA GLY A 51 -0.27 -2.86 0.12
C GLY A 51 -0.36 -3.79 1.33
N GLY A 52 0.59 -3.74 2.28
CA GLY A 52 0.59 -4.63 3.45
C GLY A 52 -0.73 -4.58 4.25
N ASP A 53 -1.15 -3.37 4.63
CA ASP A 53 -2.39 -3.11 5.36
C ASP A 53 -3.62 -3.40 4.48
N ALA A 54 -3.65 -2.87 3.26
CA ALA A 54 -4.76 -3.06 2.31
C ALA A 54 -5.08 -4.53 2.05
N VAL A 55 -4.05 -5.33 1.76
CA VAL A 55 -4.18 -6.76 1.47
C VAL A 55 -4.64 -7.51 2.72
N TRP A 56 -4.10 -7.19 3.88
CA TRP A 56 -4.54 -7.82 5.12
C TRP A 56 -6.01 -7.53 5.42
N LEU A 57 -6.44 -6.26 5.32
CA LEU A 57 -7.83 -5.85 5.50
C LEU A 57 -8.77 -6.55 4.52
N ALA A 58 -8.40 -6.62 3.25
CA ALA A 58 -9.16 -7.33 2.22
C ALA A 58 -9.36 -8.81 2.58
N ARG A 59 -8.31 -9.48 3.07
CA ARG A 59 -8.39 -10.87 3.57
C ARG A 59 -9.25 -11.03 4.81
N GLN A 60 -9.41 -9.98 5.62
CA GLN A 60 -10.36 -9.95 6.73
C GLN A 60 -11.81 -9.67 6.27
N GLY A 61 -12.07 -9.56 4.96
CA GLY A 61 -13.41 -9.33 4.40
C GLY A 61 -13.77 -7.85 4.22
N TRP A 62 -12.83 -6.93 4.40
CA TRP A 62 -13.07 -5.52 4.13
C TRP A 62 -13.07 -5.24 2.63
N ARG A 63 -13.93 -4.32 2.19
CA ARG A 63 -13.82 -3.73 0.85
C ARG A 63 -12.90 -2.52 0.92
N VAL A 64 -11.65 -2.71 0.49
CA VAL A 64 -10.61 -1.68 0.58
C VAL A 64 -10.52 -0.89 -0.72
N THR A 65 -10.36 0.43 -0.61
CA THR A 65 -9.84 1.29 -1.69
C THR A 65 -8.47 1.77 -1.22
N ALA A 66 -7.41 1.30 -1.87
CA ALA A 66 -6.05 1.68 -1.55
C ALA A 66 -5.53 2.69 -2.58
N THR A 67 -4.83 3.71 -2.13
CA THR A 67 -4.31 4.77 -2.99
C THR A 67 -2.86 5.06 -2.65
N ASP A 68 -2.07 5.34 -3.67
CA ASP A 68 -0.71 5.83 -3.55
C ASP A 68 -0.43 6.80 -4.70
N ILE A 69 0.47 7.76 -4.47
CA ILE A 69 0.89 8.68 -5.52
C ILE A 69 1.83 7.97 -6.50
N SER A 70 2.54 6.94 -6.05
CA SER A 70 3.46 6.15 -6.86
C SER A 70 2.72 5.07 -7.66
N GLY A 71 2.87 5.10 -8.98
CA GLY A 71 2.36 4.02 -9.83
C GLY A 71 3.13 2.71 -9.64
N VAL A 72 4.42 2.81 -9.28
CA VAL A 72 5.27 1.64 -9.01
C VAL A 72 4.82 0.93 -7.73
N ALA A 73 4.48 1.68 -6.68
CA ALA A 73 3.95 1.12 -5.44
C ALA A 73 2.61 0.42 -5.68
N LEU A 74 1.70 1.06 -6.41
CA LEU A 74 0.40 0.48 -6.78
C LEU A 74 0.55 -0.84 -7.56
N ALA A 75 1.46 -0.91 -8.53
CA ALA A 75 1.71 -2.16 -9.27
C ALA A 75 2.17 -3.29 -8.33
N ARG A 76 3.03 -2.99 -7.36
CA ARG A 76 3.47 -3.99 -6.37
C ARG A 76 2.35 -4.38 -5.41
N ALA A 77 1.51 -3.43 -5.01
CA ALA A 77 0.34 -3.70 -4.19
C ALA A 77 -0.65 -4.63 -4.92
N GLU A 78 -0.87 -4.42 -6.22
CA GLU A 78 -1.69 -5.30 -7.07
C GLU A 78 -1.09 -6.72 -7.15
N GLU A 79 0.22 -6.84 -7.37
CA GLU A 79 0.91 -8.13 -7.36
C GLU A 79 0.84 -8.83 -5.99
N HIS A 80 0.92 -8.07 -4.91
CA HIS A 80 0.77 -8.59 -3.55
C HIS A 80 -0.66 -9.10 -3.31
N ALA A 81 -1.68 -8.31 -3.66
CA ALA A 81 -3.08 -8.71 -3.55
C ALA A 81 -3.38 -9.97 -4.37
N ALA A 82 -2.90 -10.04 -5.61
CA ALA A 82 -3.06 -11.20 -6.47
C ALA A 82 -2.44 -12.48 -5.87
N ARG A 83 -1.23 -12.38 -5.31
CA ARG A 83 -0.56 -13.51 -4.62
C ARG A 83 -1.30 -13.94 -3.35
N ALA A 84 -1.94 -12.99 -2.66
CA ALA A 84 -2.64 -13.23 -1.41
C ALA A 84 -4.10 -13.68 -1.58
N GLY A 85 -4.64 -13.63 -2.80
CA GLY A 85 -6.05 -13.92 -3.09
C GLY A 85 -7.02 -12.89 -2.51
N ALA A 86 -6.57 -11.65 -2.42
CA ALA A 86 -7.27 -10.52 -1.82
C ALA A 86 -7.94 -9.62 -2.88
#